data_AF-A0A7S3U813-F1
#
_entry.id   AF-A0A7S3U813-F1
#
_cell.length_a   1.000
_cell.length_b   1.000
_cell.length_c   1.000
_cell.angle_alpha   90.00
_cell.angle_beta   90.00
_cell.angle_gamma   90.00
#
_symmetry.space_group_name_H-M   'P 1'
#
loop_
_entity.id
_entity.type
_entity.pdbx_description
1 polymer ?
#
loop_
_entity_poly.entity_id
_entity_poly.type
_entity_poly.pdbx_seq_one_letter_code
_entity_poly.pdbx_strand_id
1 'polypeptide(L)'
;ENTPVITTIHDCQVIEENLPPEGKPMMKHDVPVDIIVTPTRVIRVPRETRLPKPTGIYWDLLSRQKLGAIRILQKLKAKIEEGTGTEIELAKQDEALPP
;
A
#
# COMPACT_ATOMS: atom_id res chain seq x y z
N GLU A 1 10.27 -9.25 4.10
CA GLU A 1 9.27 -9.62 5.12
C GLU A 1 8.53 -10.88 4.66
N ASN A 2 8.36 -11.88 5.53
CA ASN A 2 7.80 -13.20 5.17
C ASN A 2 6.37 -13.42 5.69
N THR A 3 5.74 -12.41 6.28
CA THR A 3 4.38 -12.51 6.83
C THR A 3 3.37 -12.69 5.70
N PRO A 4 2.61 -13.80 5.67
CA PRO A 4 1.60 -14.03 4.64
C PRO A 4 0.40 -13.10 4.85
N VAL A 5 -0.11 -12.54 3.75
CA VAL A 5 -1.33 -11.73 3.68
C VAL A 5 -2.41 -12.59 3.05
N ILE A 6 -3.46 -12.90 3.80
CA ILE A 6 -4.53 -13.79 3.34
C ILE A 6 -5.84 -13.03 3.42
N THR A 7 -6.69 -13.18 2.41
CA THR A 7 -8.03 -12.61 2.39
C THR A 7 -9.09 -13.66 2.05
N THR A 8 -10.32 -13.39 2.47
CA THR A 8 -11.51 -14.19 2.14
C THR A 8 -12.47 -13.35 1.32
N ILE A 9 -12.92 -13.86 0.17
CA ILE A 9 -13.87 -13.18 -0.72
C ILE A 9 -14.87 -14.19 -1.30
N HIS A 10 -15.96 -13.70 -1.90
CA HIS A 10 -16.88 -14.56 -2.66
C HIS A 10 -16.30 -14.91 -4.03
N ASP A 11 -16.70 -16.04 -4.61
CA ASP A 11 -16.21 -16.50 -5.92
C ASP A 11 -16.42 -15.46 -7.04
N CYS A 12 -17.51 -14.69 -6.99
CA CYS A 12 -17.82 -13.63 -7.97
C CYS A 12 -16.88 -12.41 -7.92
N GLN A 13 -16.06 -12.29 -6.87
CA GLN A 13 -15.08 -11.20 -6.74
C GLN A 13 -13.73 -11.58 -7.38
N VAL A 14 -13.57 -12.83 -7.84
CA VAL A 14 -12.41 -13.26 -8.61
C VAL A 14 -12.66 -12.95 -10.09
N ILE A 15 -11.88 -12.03 -10.64
CA ILE A 15 -11.94 -11.63 -12.05
C ILE A 15 -10.64 -12.09 -12.72
N GLU A 16 -10.75 -12.87 -13.80
CA GLU A 16 -9.59 -13.45 -14.50
C GLU A 16 -9.08 -12.56 -15.65
N GLU A 17 -9.91 -11.66 -16.17
CA GLU A 17 -9.58 -10.75 -17.28
C GLU A 17 -9.58 -9.28 -16.83
N ASN A 18 -8.71 -8.46 -17.43
CA ASN A 18 -8.62 -7.01 -17.20
C ASN A 18 -8.22 -6.59 -15.77
N LEU A 19 -7.14 -7.18 -15.23
CA LEU A 19 -6.55 -6.76 -13.96
C LEU A 19 -5.17 -6.11 -14.17
N PRO A 20 -4.98 -4.84 -13.77
CA PRO A 20 -5.96 -3.90 -13.24
C PRO A 20 -6.98 -3.43 -14.32
N PRO A 21 -8.20 -3.01 -13.94
CA PRO A 21 -9.13 -2.39 -14.88
C PRO A 21 -8.44 -1.21 -15.58
N GLU A 22 -8.69 -1.01 -16.87
CA GLU A 22 -8.12 0.12 -17.61
C GLU A 22 -8.30 1.42 -16.81
N GLY A 23 -7.16 2.04 -16.43
CA GLY A 23 -7.14 3.28 -15.66
C GLY A 23 -7.04 3.15 -14.13
N LYS A 24 -6.96 1.94 -13.55
CA LYS A 24 -6.77 1.75 -12.09
C LYS A 24 -5.62 0.80 -11.74
N PRO A 25 -4.36 1.15 -12.08
CA PRO A 25 -3.22 0.34 -11.65
C PRO A 25 -3.11 0.28 -10.13
N MET A 26 -2.54 -0.82 -9.63
CA MET A 26 -2.16 -0.90 -8.22
C MET A 26 -1.16 0.22 -7.89
N MET A 27 -1.37 0.89 -6.77
CA MET A 27 -0.49 1.94 -6.28
C MET A 27 0.72 1.32 -5.57
N LYS A 28 1.84 2.06 -5.52
CA LYS A 28 3.08 1.61 -4.85
C LYS A 28 2.88 1.27 -3.36
N HIS A 29 1.87 1.86 -2.72
CA HIS A 29 1.53 1.63 -1.32
C HIS A 29 0.50 0.51 -1.10
N ASP A 30 -0.04 -0.10 -2.17
CA ASP A 30 -0.96 -1.21 -2.05
C ASP A 30 -0.21 -2.49 -1.65
N VAL A 31 -0.79 -3.26 -0.72
CA VAL A 31 -0.22 -4.52 -0.25
C VAL A 31 -0.83 -5.68 -1.05
N PRO A 32 -0.07 -6.39 -1.89
CA PRO A 32 -0.59 -7.51 -2.64
C PRO A 32 -0.77 -8.75 -1.75
N VAL A 33 -1.86 -9.47 -1.96
CA VAL A 33 -2.24 -10.66 -1.18
C VAL A 33 -1.45 -11.90 -1.59
N ASP A 34 -1.18 -12.77 -0.62
CA ASP A 34 -0.53 -14.06 -0.82
C ASP A 34 -1.48 -15.16 -1.24
N ILE A 35 -2.64 -15.21 -0.59
CA ILE A 35 -3.62 -16.27 -0.73
C ILE A 35 -5.00 -15.62 -0.71
N ILE A 36 -5.84 -16.04 -1.66
CA ILE A 36 -7.24 -15.66 -1.75
C ILE A 36 -8.05 -16.92 -1.47
N VAL A 37 -8.90 -16.87 -0.45
CA VAL A 37 -9.81 -17.97 -0.10
C VAL A 37 -11.22 -17.60 -0.52
N THR A 38 -11.85 -18.47 -1.31
CA THR A 38 -13.28 -18.38 -1.63
C THR A 38 -14.01 -19.57 -1.01
N PRO A 39 -15.36 -19.55 -0.94
CA PRO A 39 -16.14 -20.70 -0.48
C PRO A 39 -15.82 -22.00 -1.24
N THR A 40 -15.46 -21.92 -2.52
CA THR A 40 -15.24 -23.11 -3.36
C THR A 40 -13.78 -23.49 -3.57
N ARG A 41 -12.82 -22.57 -3.38
CA ARG A 41 -11.41 -22.82 -3.68
C ARG A 41 -10.43 -21.93 -2.92
N VAL A 42 -9.17 -22.37 -2.88
CA VAL A 42 -8.04 -21.58 -2.37
C VAL A 42 -7.10 -21.26 -3.53
N ILE A 43 -6.86 -19.98 -3.77
CA ILE A 43 -5.99 -19.48 -4.83
C ILE A 43 -4.69 -18.98 -4.20
N ARG A 44 -3.56 -19.56 -4.60
CA ARG A 44 -2.23 -19.08 -4.22
C ARG A 44 -1.70 -18.19 -5.34
N VAL A 45 -1.49 -16.91 -5.06
CA VAL A 45 -1.00 -15.97 -6.07
C VAL A 45 0.48 -16.26 -6.35
N PRO A 46 0.88 -16.52 -7.61
CA PRO A 46 2.28 -16.80 -7.95
C PRO A 46 3.21 -15.64 -7.53
N ARG A 47 4.47 -15.94 -7.20
CA ARG A 47 5.41 -14.89 -6.74
C ARG A 47 5.94 -14.07 -7.91
N GLU A 48 6.10 -14.71 -9.06
CA GLU A 48 6.62 -14.16 -10.30
C GLU A 48 5.69 -13.11 -10.94
N THR A 49 4.39 -13.20 -10.72
CA THR A 49 3.39 -12.25 -11.27
C THR A 49 2.99 -11.17 -10.27
N ARG A 50 3.48 -11.22 -9.03
CA ARG A 50 3.05 -10.33 -7.96
C ARG A 50 3.98 -9.13 -7.81
N LEU A 51 3.38 -7.96 -7.62
CA LEU A 51 4.10 -6.76 -7.19
C LEU A 51 4.80 -6.96 -5.82
N PRO A 52 5.91 -6.26 -5.57
CA PRO A 52 6.55 -6.28 -4.25
C PRO A 52 5.63 -5.67 -3.20
N LYS A 53 5.73 -6.17 -1.97
CA LYS A 53 5.07 -5.54 -0.81
C LYS A 53 5.71 -4.17 -0.55
N PRO A 54 4.92 -3.17 -0.14
CA PRO A 54 5.45 -1.86 0.18
C PRO A 54 6.41 -1.96 1.37
N THR A 55 7.42 -1.10 1.36
CA THR A 55 8.52 -1.11 2.35
C THR A 55 8.46 0.16 3.19
N GLY A 56 7.94 0.03 4.41
CA GLY A 56 7.87 1.15 5.35
C GLY A 56 6.93 2.27 4.87
N ILE A 57 7.30 3.51 5.19
CA ILE A 57 6.48 4.71 4.91
C ILE A 57 7.05 5.43 3.69
N TYR A 58 6.19 5.69 2.71
CA TYR A 58 6.50 6.54 1.55
C TYR A 58 6.24 8.01 1.89
N TRP A 59 7.23 8.65 2.51
CA TRP A 59 7.12 10.05 2.94
C TRP A 59 6.88 11.02 1.77
N ASP A 60 7.40 10.70 0.59
CA ASP A 60 7.22 11.41 -0.67
C ASP A 60 5.77 11.45 -1.17
N LEU A 61 4.90 10.57 -0.64
CA LEU A 61 3.47 10.54 -0.91
C LEU A 61 2.63 11.23 0.18
N LEU A 62 3.23 11.62 1.31
CA LEU A 62 2.54 12.27 2.40
C LEU A 62 2.61 13.78 2.25
N SER A 63 1.46 14.43 2.12
CA SER A 63 1.39 15.89 2.14
C SER A 63 1.56 16.43 3.57
N ARG A 64 1.92 17.72 3.68
CA ARG A 64 2.03 18.39 4.98
C ARG A 64 0.71 18.36 5.75
N GLN A 65 -0.41 18.50 5.05
CA GLN A 65 -1.74 18.43 5.65
C GLN A 65 -1.99 17.04 6.27
N LYS A 66 -1.75 15.95 5.53
CA LYS A 66 -1.92 14.58 6.04
C LYS A 66 -1.01 14.28 7.22
N LEU A 67 0.26 14.69 7.14
CA LEU A 67 1.20 14.55 8.24
C LEU A 67 0.72 15.32 9.49
N GLY A 68 0.21 16.54 9.31
CA GLY A 68 -0.35 17.36 10.38
C GLY A 68 -1.57 16.74 11.06
N ALA A 69 -2.38 15.98 10.31
CA ALA A 69 -3.56 15.30 10.84
C ALA A 69 -3.20 14.02 11.63
N ILE A 70 -2.12 13.32 11.29
CA ILE A 70 -1.78 12.01 11.85
C ILE A 70 -0.62 12.11 12.84
N ARG A 71 -0.95 12.20 14.13
CA ARG A 71 0.03 12.40 15.23
C ARG A 71 1.17 11.38 15.28
N ILE A 72 0.90 10.11 14.95
CA ILE A 72 1.94 9.08 14.99
C ILE A 72 2.98 9.29 13.89
N LEU A 73 2.58 9.76 12.70
CA LEU A 73 3.50 10.03 11.60
C LEU A 73 4.44 11.19 11.93
N GLN A 74 3.97 12.21 12.66
CA GLN A 74 4.83 13.30 13.14
C GLN A 74 5.93 12.81 14.07
N LYS A 75 5.57 11.95 15.03
CA LYS A 75 6.55 11.35 15.97
C LYS A 75 7.56 10.47 15.24
N LEU A 76 7.10 9.68 14.27
CA LEU A 76 7.98 8.81 13.49
C LEU A 76 8.94 9.63 12.62
N LYS A 77 8.46 10.67 11.92
CA LYS A 77 9.31 11.57 11.13
C LYS A 77 10.40 12.19 12.01
N ALA A 78 10.02 12.83 13.12
CA ALA A 78 10.97 13.47 14.03
C ALA A 78 12.04 12.49 14.55
N LYS A 79 11.63 11.28 14.95
CA LYS A 79 12.56 10.25 15.43
C LYS A 79 13.55 9.79 14.34
N ILE A 80 13.08 9.65 13.09
CA ILE A 80 13.94 9.24 11.99
C ILE A 80 14.92 10.35 11.64
N GLU A 81 14.46 11.61 11.55
CA GLU A 81 15.31 12.76 11.25
C GLU A 81 16.38 13.00 12.32
N GLU A 82 16.04 12.81 13.60
CA GLU A 82 17.00 12.82 14.71
C GLU A 82 18.05 11.71 14.57
N GLY A 83 17.63 10.51 14.17
CA GLY A 83 18.52 9.36 14.02
C GLY A 83 19.41 9.39 12.77
N THR A 84 18.94 10.01 11.67
CA THR A 84 19.67 10.08 10.40
C THR A 84 20.38 11.43 10.18
N GLY A 85 20.02 12.46 10.94
CA GLY A 85 20.49 13.83 10.75
C GLY A 85 20.03 14.47 9.43
N THR A 86 19.07 13.86 8.74
CA THR A 86 18.62 14.29 7.41
C THR A 86 17.12 14.58 7.44
N GLU A 87 16.71 15.72 6.88
CA GLU A 87 15.29 16.06 6.75
C GLU A 87 14.60 15.16 5.72
N ILE A 88 13.45 14.62 6.07
CA ILE A 88 12.62 13.77 5.22
C ILE A 88 11.78 14.63 4.30
N GLU A 89 11.93 14.42 2.99
CA GLU A 89 11.14 15.07 1.96
C GLU A 89 9.68 14.55 1.95
N LEU A 90 8.74 15.49 1.85
CA LEU A 90 7.29 15.24 1.78
C LEU A 90 6.76 15.52 0.37
N ALA A 91 5.53 15.09 0.11
CA ALA A 91 4.84 15.43 -1.13
C ALA A 91 4.74 16.96 -1.29
N LYS A 92 5.05 17.45 -2.50
CA LYS A 92 5.06 18.89 -2.82
C LYS A 92 3.65 19.49 -2.91
N GLN A 93 2.66 18.66 -3.21
CA GLN A 93 1.28 19.06 -3.39
C GLN A 93 0.40 18.32 -2.39
N ASP A 94 -0.65 18.99 -1.92
CA ASP A 94 -1.72 18.31 -1.23
C ASP A 94 -2.48 17.43 -2.22
N GLU A 95 -2.76 16.19 -1.82
CA GLU A 95 -3.50 15.24 -2.63
C GLU A 95 -4.93 15.76 -2.78
N ALA A 96 -5.41 15.89 -4.03
CA ALA A 96 -6.82 16.16 -4.27
C ALA A 96 -7.61 14.99 -3.71
N LEU A 97 -8.40 15.23 -2.66
CA LEU A 97 -9.34 14.22 -2.18
C LEU A 97 -10.24 13.85 -3.36
N PRO A 98 -10.38 12.56 -3.71
CA PRO A 98 -11.44 12.18 -4.63
C PRO A 98 -12.78 12.68 -4.05
N PRO A 99 -13.71 13.13 -4.92
CA PRO A 99 -15.00 13.66 -4.49
C PRO A 99 -15.81 12.65 -3.66
#